data_AF-A0A9R0Q721-F1
#
_entry.id   AF-A0A9R0Q721-F1
#
_cell.length_a   1.000
_cell.length_b   1.000
_cell.length_c   1.000
_cell.angle_alpha   90.00
_cell.angle_beta   90.00
_cell.angle_gamma   90.00
#
_symmetry.space_group_name_H-M   'P 1'
#
loop_
_entity.id
_entity.type
_entity.pdbx_description
1 polymer ?
#
loop_
_entity_poly.entity_id
_entity_poly.type
_entity_poly.pdbx_seq_one_letter_code
_entity_poly.pdbx_strand_id
1 'polypeptide(L)'
;MAGLLSVKAVALAAVLAAAYASCAAAEQPGAADLDASAVSYSSAWLPARATWYGAPNGAGPDDNGGACGFKHVNQYPFSSMTSCGNQPLFKDGKGCGSCYQIRCSGDKSCSGKIETVLIEYEDMDGDVIQVDMKEANSGSWTPMRESWGSIWRMDSNHRLQGPFSMRITSDSGKKLVANNVIPANWRPNTDYRSFVQFS
;
A
#
# COMPACT_ATOMS: atom_id res chain seq x y z
N MET A 1 47.63 55.03 35.65
CA MET A 1 47.88 54.10 36.78
C MET A 1 46.63 53.23 36.88
N ALA A 2 46.54 52.11 36.16
CA ALA A 2 47.08 50.78 36.50
C ALA A 2 46.27 50.10 37.63
N GLY A 3 45.32 49.21 37.29
CA GLY A 3 45.36 47.76 37.61
C GLY A 3 44.37 47.43 38.74
N LEU A 4 43.64 46.31 38.85
CA LEU A 4 43.77 44.95 38.33
C LEU A 4 42.40 44.22 38.19
N LEU A 5 42.39 43.16 37.36
CA LEU A 5 41.37 42.13 37.05
C LEU A 5 40.97 41.27 38.29
N SER A 6 39.87 40.48 38.36
CA SER A 6 39.66 39.23 37.59
C SER A 6 38.44 38.39 38.05
N VAL A 7 37.77 37.75 37.07
CA VAL A 7 37.14 36.39 37.03
C VAL A 7 35.91 36.06 37.90
N LYS A 8 34.78 35.82 37.19
CA LYS A 8 33.67 34.85 37.36
C LYS A 8 32.39 35.51 36.82
N ALA A 9 32.21 35.69 35.51
CA ALA A 9 31.80 34.67 34.54
C ALA A 9 30.67 33.75 35.06
N VAL A 10 29.58 33.74 34.27
CA VAL A 10 28.52 32.71 34.21
C VAL A 10 27.42 32.80 35.25
N ALA A 11 26.29 33.46 34.91
CA ALA A 11 24.93 33.01 35.28
C ALA A 11 23.82 33.87 34.64
N LEU A 12 24.00 34.35 33.40
CA LEU A 12 22.95 35.09 32.67
C LEU A 12 22.45 34.27 31.48
N ALA A 13 21.91 33.08 31.77
CA ALA A 13 21.21 32.25 30.78
C ALA A 13 20.43 31.13 31.50
N ALA A 14 19.34 31.44 32.22
CA ALA A 14 18.55 30.39 32.88
C ALA A 14 17.05 30.68 33.07
N VAL A 15 16.41 31.52 32.24
CA VAL A 15 14.96 31.77 32.36
C VAL A 15 14.19 31.78 31.02
N LEU A 16 14.65 31.02 30.03
CA LEU A 16 13.86 30.72 28.83
C LEU A 16 13.92 29.22 28.52
N ALA A 17 13.55 28.38 29.49
CA ALA A 17 13.19 26.99 29.24
C ALA A 17 11.75 26.96 28.72
N ALA A 18 11.64 27.29 27.43
CA ALA A 18 10.43 27.13 26.65
C ALA A 18 9.93 25.68 26.72
N ALA A 19 8.62 25.55 26.78
CA ALA A 19 7.87 24.34 26.56
C ALA A 19 8.23 23.72 25.20
N TYR A 20 9.25 22.87 25.20
CA TYR A 20 9.48 21.85 24.19
C TYR A 20 9.78 20.58 24.97
N ALA A 21 8.72 19.94 25.46
CA ALA A 21 8.77 18.52 25.75
C ALA A 21 8.81 17.80 24.39
N SER A 22 10.00 17.78 23.78
CA SER A 22 10.32 16.85 22.71
C SER A 22 10.00 15.46 23.25
N CYS A 23 9.13 14.73 22.58
CA CYS A 23 9.07 13.29 22.77
C CYS A 23 10.48 12.75 22.51
N ALA A 24 11.17 12.37 23.58
CA ALA A 24 12.36 11.55 23.47
C ALA A 24 11.89 10.23 22.86
N ALA A 25 12.01 10.10 21.54
CA ALA A 25 12.00 8.81 20.90
C ALA A 25 13.18 8.04 21.49
N ALA A 26 12.86 7.07 22.36
CA ALA A 26 13.85 6.11 22.79
C ALA A 26 14.43 5.45 21.52
N GLU A 27 15.74 5.64 21.31
CA GLU A 27 16.49 4.98 20.25
C GLU A 27 16.33 3.47 20.41
N GLN A 28 15.52 2.87 19.52
CA GLN A 28 15.48 1.44 19.33
C GLN A 28 16.75 1.03 18.54
N PRO A 29 17.52 0.04 18.99
CA PRO A 29 18.65 -0.45 18.23
C PRO A 29 18.15 -1.17 16.97
N GLY A 30 18.59 -0.68 15.81
CA GLY A 30 18.63 -1.41 14.54
C GLY A 30 17.28 -1.85 13.97
N ALA A 31 16.51 -0.90 13.44
CA ALA A 31 15.71 -1.24 12.26
C ALA A 31 16.72 -1.56 11.16
N ALA A 32 16.77 -2.80 10.70
CA ALA A 32 17.50 -3.12 9.48
C ALA A 32 17.00 -2.19 8.38
N ASP A 33 17.91 -1.52 7.69
CA ASP A 33 17.62 -0.73 6.50
C ASP A 33 17.00 -1.66 5.46
N LEU A 34 15.67 -1.75 5.44
CA LEU A 34 14.94 -2.49 4.43
C LEU A 34 14.98 -1.64 3.17
N ASP A 35 15.83 -2.04 2.22
CA ASP A 35 15.81 -1.55 0.85
C ASP A 35 14.37 -1.64 0.31
N ALA A 36 13.75 -0.48 0.15
CA ALA A 36 12.36 -0.31 -0.29
C ALA A 36 12.13 -0.79 -1.73
N SER A 37 13.19 -1.20 -2.43
CA SER A 37 13.20 -1.49 -3.86
C SER A 37 12.84 -2.94 -4.20
N ALA A 38 12.80 -3.85 -3.22
CA ALA A 38 12.29 -5.21 -3.42
C ALA A 38 11.86 -5.81 -2.09
N VAL A 39 10.56 -5.75 -1.79
CA VAL A 39 9.98 -6.72 -0.86
C VAL A 39 10.05 -8.06 -1.57
N SER A 40 11.20 -8.73 -1.44
CA SER A 40 11.30 -10.14 -1.80
C SER A 40 10.25 -10.85 -0.97
N TYR A 41 9.35 -11.59 -1.62
CA TYR A 41 8.42 -12.54 -0.99
C TYR A 41 9.21 -13.69 -0.36
N SER A 42 10.06 -13.35 0.60
CA SER A 42 10.88 -14.28 1.34
C SER A 42 9.99 -14.96 2.38
N SER A 43 10.23 -16.24 2.62
CA SER A 43 9.54 -16.99 3.69
C SER A 43 9.98 -16.57 5.11
N ALA A 44 10.81 -15.54 5.24
CA ALA A 44 11.32 -15.06 6.50
C ALA A 44 10.34 -14.04 7.14
N TRP A 45 10.04 -14.25 8.42
CA TRP A 45 9.19 -13.33 9.18
C TRP A 45 9.91 -12.03 9.48
N LEU A 46 9.30 -10.90 9.10
CA LEU A 46 9.79 -9.56 9.42
C LEU A 46 9.06 -9.00 10.66
N PRO A 47 9.75 -8.29 11.55
CA PRO A 47 9.11 -7.62 12.68
C PRO A 47 8.25 -6.45 12.19
N ALA A 48 7.02 -6.36 12.69
CA ALA A 48 6.11 -5.25 12.41
C ALA A 48 5.30 -4.88 13.67
N ARG A 49 4.80 -3.65 13.72
CA ARG A 49 3.82 -3.21 14.73
C ARG A 49 2.45 -3.09 14.07
N ALA A 50 1.44 -3.67 14.72
CA ALA A 50 0.06 -3.62 14.25
C ALA A 50 -0.82 -2.88 15.26
N THR A 51 -1.80 -2.14 14.74
CA THR A 51 -2.92 -1.56 15.49
C THR A 51 -4.20 -1.82 14.69
N TRP A 52 -5.36 -1.52 15.26
CA TRP A 52 -6.65 -1.69 14.61
C TRP A 52 -7.48 -0.42 14.74
N TYR A 53 -8.47 -0.26 13.88
CA TYR A 53 -9.38 0.89 13.84
C TYR A 53 -10.76 0.43 13.35
N GLY A 54 -11.79 1.26 13.60
CA GLY A 54 -13.17 0.94 13.24
C GLY A 54 -13.90 0.12 14.30
N ALA A 55 -14.94 -0.59 13.88
CA ALA A 55 -15.70 -1.47 14.76
C ALA A 55 -14.91 -2.76 15.07
N PRO A 56 -15.03 -3.36 16.28
CA PRO A 56 -14.30 -4.58 16.66
C PRO A 56 -14.50 -5.78 15.73
N ASN A 57 -15.65 -5.86 15.05
CA ASN A 57 -15.99 -6.90 14.07
C ASN A 57 -16.19 -6.31 12.65
N GLY A 58 -15.70 -5.10 12.40
CA GLY A 58 -15.81 -4.40 11.12
C GLY A 58 -14.58 -4.62 10.22
N ALA A 59 -14.61 -4.04 9.02
CA ALA A 59 -13.53 -4.11 8.03
C ALA A 59 -12.67 -2.83 8.01
N GLY A 60 -12.50 -2.17 9.16
CA GLY A 60 -11.87 -0.85 9.24
C GLY A 60 -12.90 0.30 9.12
N PRO A 61 -12.90 1.12 8.05
CA PRO A 61 -13.77 2.29 7.97
C PRO A 61 -15.26 1.95 7.92
N ASP A 62 -16.11 2.85 8.40
CA ASP A 62 -17.58 2.66 8.41
C ASP A 62 -18.18 2.49 7.01
N ASP A 63 -17.53 3.02 5.96
CA ASP A 63 -17.95 2.87 4.56
C ASP A 63 -17.51 1.54 3.92
N ASN A 64 -16.80 0.67 4.67
CA ASN A 64 -16.21 -0.58 4.20
C ASN A 64 -15.37 -0.40 2.92
N GLY A 65 -14.61 0.70 2.83
CA GLY A 65 -13.67 0.95 1.75
C GLY A 65 -12.25 1.27 2.21
N GLY A 66 -11.47 1.95 1.38
CA GLY A 66 -10.12 2.38 1.73
C GLY A 66 -9.39 3.14 0.63
N ALA A 67 -8.11 3.41 0.87
CA ALA A 67 -7.22 4.12 -0.05
C ALA A 67 -6.95 3.37 -1.38
N CYS A 68 -7.29 2.08 -1.45
CA CYS A 68 -7.19 1.28 -2.66
C CYS A 68 -8.45 1.34 -3.54
N GLY A 69 -9.46 2.14 -3.18
CA GLY A 69 -10.70 2.25 -3.93
C GLY A 69 -11.64 1.03 -3.81
N PHE A 70 -11.23 -0.05 -3.14
CA PHE A 70 -12.11 -1.18 -2.82
C PHE A 70 -13.33 -0.74 -2.02
N LYS A 71 -14.45 -1.42 -2.25
CA LYS A 71 -15.71 -1.26 -1.54
C LYS A 71 -16.24 -2.62 -1.11
N HIS A 72 -17.13 -2.60 -0.11
CA HIS A 72 -17.71 -3.82 0.46
C HIS A 72 -16.65 -4.80 0.97
N VAL A 73 -15.55 -4.29 1.54
CA VAL A 73 -14.45 -5.13 2.05
C VAL A 73 -14.85 -6.01 3.25
N ASN A 74 -16.04 -5.79 3.81
CA ASN A 74 -16.66 -6.65 4.81
C ASN A 74 -17.31 -7.92 4.23
N GLN A 75 -17.44 -8.03 2.91
CA GLN A 75 -18.04 -9.17 2.22
C GLN A 75 -16.96 -10.06 1.60
N TYR A 76 -17.34 -11.28 1.22
CA TYR A 76 -16.48 -12.15 0.42
C TYR A 76 -16.04 -11.43 -0.88
N PRO A 77 -14.76 -11.54 -1.30
CA PRO A 77 -13.70 -12.40 -0.77
C PRO A 77 -12.97 -11.85 0.46
N PHE A 78 -12.88 -10.52 0.62
CA PHE A 78 -12.13 -9.86 1.70
C PHE A 78 -12.56 -10.29 3.11
N SER A 79 -13.87 -10.45 3.34
CA SER A 79 -14.46 -10.96 4.58
C SER A 79 -13.95 -10.24 5.85
N SER A 80 -13.77 -8.92 5.76
CA SER A 80 -13.17 -8.07 6.80
C SER A 80 -11.70 -8.34 7.13
N MET A 81 -11.03 -9.23 6.41
CA MET A 81 -9.60 -9.51 6.56
C MET A 81 -8.78 -8.47 5.78
N THR A 82 -8.96 -7.18 6.06
CA THR A 82 -8.22 -6.08 5.41
C THR A 82 -7.31 -5.34 6.40
N SER A 83 -6.19 -4.77 5.93
CA SER A 83 -5.32 -3.92 6.75
C SER A 83 -4.85 -2.66 6.01
N CYS A 84 -4.37 -1.69 6.80
CA CYS A 84 -3.55 -0.59 6.28
C CYS A 84 -2.07 -0.91 6.44
N GLY A 85 -1.28 -0.54 5.43
CA GLY A 85 0.17 -0.56 5.46
C GLY A 85 0.75 0.85 5.50
N ASN A 86 1.94 1.01 6.08
CA ASN A 86 2.74 2.22 5.93
C ASN A 86 3.40 2.28 4.54
N GLN A 87 4.15 3.35 4.26
CA GLN A 87 4.70 3.63 2.92
C GLN A 87 5.43 2.45 2.23
N PRO A 88 6.25 1.64 2.91
CA PRO A 88 6.90 0.48 2.29
C PRO A 88 5.94 -0.63 1.82
N LEU A 89 4.75 -0.72 2.42
CA LEU A 89 3.71 -1.67 2.05
C LEU A 89 2.71 -1.04 1.07
N PHE A 90 2.25 0.18 1.34
CA PHE A 90 1.26 0.86 0.50
C PHE A 90 1.85 1.33 -0.84
N LYS A 91 3.11 1.78 -0.85
CA LYS A 91 3.86 2.22 -2.04
C LYS A 91 3.04 3.14 -2.97
N ASP A 92 2.45 4.19 -2.38
CA ASP A 92 1.57 5.14 -3.07
C ASP A 92 0.37 4.50 -3.80
N GLY A 93 -0.03 3.30 -3.39
CA GLY A 93 -1.12 2.52 -3.96
C GLY A 93 -0.67 1.30 -4.74
N LYS A 94 0.63 1.12 -5.03
CA LYS A 94 1.12 -0.05 -5.78
C LYS A 94 0.97 -1.36 -5.01
N GLY A 95 1.01 -1.30 -3.68
CA GLY A 95 0.73 -2.46 -2.82
C GLY A 95 -0.76 -2.70 -2.58
N CYS A 96 -1.65 -1.98 -3.27
CA CYS A 96 -3.08 -2.29 -3.24
C CYS A 96 -3.31 -3.59 -3.99
N GLY A 97 -3.66 -4.62 -3.22
CA GLY A 97 -3.90 -5.97 -3.71
C GLY A 97 -2.85 -6.99 -3.28
N SER A 98 -1.87 -6.57 -2.47
CA SER A 98 -0.81 -7.43 -1.92
C SER A 98 -1.25 -8.15 -0.64
N CYS A 99 -0.99 -9.47 -0.57
CA CYS A 99 -1.40 -10.31 0.55
C CYS A 99 -0.28 -10.51 1.56
N TYR A 100 -0.58 -10.44 2.86
CA TYR A 100 0.40 -10.61 3.93
C TYR A 100 -0.07 -11.61 5.01
N GLN A 101 0.82 -12.49 5.44
CA GLN A 101 0.62 -13.29 6.64
C GLN A 101 1.12 -12.51 7.86
N ILE A 102 0.27 -12.38 8.88
CA ILE A 102 0.64 -11.75 10.14
C ILE A 102 0.52 -12.76 11.28
N ARG A 103 1.48 -12.71 12.20
CA ARG A 103 1.42 -13.50 13.43
C ARG A 103 1.81 -12.64 14.61
N CYS A 104 1.07 -12.79 15.71
CA CYS A 104 1.44 -12.21 16.98
C CYS A 104 2.50 -13.08 17.64
N SER A 105 3.60 -12.48 18.11
CA SER A 105 4.68 -13.17 18.81
C SER A 105 5.11 -12.36 20.04
N GLY A 106 5.27 -13.02 21.18
CA GLY A 106 5.89 -12.43 22.37
C GLY A 106 4.96 -11.78 23.41
N ASP A 107 3.63 -11.83 23.24
CA ASP A 107 2.66 -11.37 24.24
C ASP A 107 1.70 -12.50 24.65
N LYS A 108 1.24 -12.49 25.92
CA LYS A 108 0.26 -13.47 26.44
C LYS A 108 -1.12 -13.34 25.79
N SER A 109 -1.40 -12.17 25.21
CA SER A 109 -2.65 -11.84 24.52
C SER A 109 -2.67 -12.36 23.08
N CYS A 110 -1.55 -12.87 22.56
CA CYS A 110 -1.51 -13.47 21.25
C CYS A 110 -2.37 -14.74 21.22
N SER A 111 -3.30 -14.82 20.26
CA SER A 111 -4.14 -16.01 20.04
C SER A 111 -3.35 -17.26 19.65
N GLY A 112 -2.06 -17.13 19.34
CA GLY A 112 -1.19 -18.19 18.80
C GLY A 112 -1.54 -18.60 17.37
N LYS A 113 -2.55 -17.96 16.75
CA LYS A 113 -2.99 -18.22 15.38
C LYS A 113 -2.34 -17.22 14.43
N ILE A 114 -1.99 -17.70 13.25
CA ILE A 114 -1.57 -16.86 12.13
C ILE A 114 -2.86 -16.38 11.47
N GLU A 115 -3.02 -15.07 11.36
CA GLU A 115 -4.12 -14.49 10.61
C GLU A 115 -3.57 -14.04 9.26
N THR A 116 -4.21 -14.46 8.18
CA THR A 116 -3.85 -14.02 6.83
C THR A 116 -4.72 -12.81 6.51
N VAL A 117 -4.08 -11.65 6.40
CA VAL A 117 -4.78 -10.44 6.02
C VAL A 117 -4.61 -10.23 4.52
N LEU A 118 -5.75 -10.00 3.90
CA LEU A 118 -5.94 -9.93 2.47
C LEU A 118 -6.14 -8.47 2.08
N ILE A 119 -5.14 -7.90 1.42
CA ILE A 119 -5.38 -6.77 0.52
C ILE A 119 -5.32 -7.47 -0.84
N GLU A 120 -6.43 -7.59 -1.56
CA GLU A 120 -6.56 -8.51 -2.69
C GLU A 120 -6.54 -7.83 -4.06
N TYR A 121 -6.03 -8.58 -5.06
CA TYR A 121 -5.76 -8.31 -6.48
C TYR A 121 -4.36 -7.83 -6.87
N GLU A 122 -3.33 -8.61 -6.56
CA GLU A 122 -2.41 -9.25 -7.53
C GLU A 122 -1.92 -10.59 -6.94
N ASP A 123 -2.27 -11.71 -7.58
CA ASP A 123 -1.95 -13.03 -7.02
C ASP A 123 -0.48 -13.39 -7.30
N MET A 124 0.30 -13.63 -6.23
CA MET A 124 1.64 -14.22 -6.19
C MET A 124 2.83 -13.50 -6.84
N ASP A 125 2.65 -12.57 -7.78
CA ASP A 125 3.78 -12.06 -8.57
C ASP A 125 4.24 -10.63 -8.26
N GLY A 126 3.67 -10.00 -7.23
CA GLY A 126 4.10 -8.67 -6.80
C GLY A 126 3.13 -7.56 -7.07
N ASP A 127 3.65 -6.33 -6.96
CA ASP A 127 2.86 -5.12 -7.15
C ASP A 127 2.68 -4.83 -8.65
N VAL A 128 1.54 -4.24 -9.05
CA VAL A 128 1.35 -3.77 -10.43
C VAL A 128 2.20 -2.54 -10.69
N ILE A 129 3.06 -2.59 -11.71
CA ILE A 129 3.87 -1.44 -12.13
C ILE A 129 3.42 -0.82 -13.45
N GLN A 130 2.63 -1.54 -14.27
CA GLN A 130 2.08 -1.00 -15.51
C GLN A 130 0.81 -1.74 -15.93
N VAL A 131 -0.19 -0.98 -16.35
CA VAL A 131 -1.36 -1.50 -17.08
C VAL A 131 -1.40 -0.90 -18.48
N ASP A 132 -1.58 -1.75 -19.49
CA ASP A 132 -1.85 -1.35 -20.87
C ASP A 132 -3.25 -1.78 -21.28
N MET A 133 -3.90 -0.99 -22.13
CA MET A 133 -5.19 -1.33 -22.74
C MET A 133 -5.05 -1.42 -24.25
N LYS A 134 -5.75 -2.38 -24.85
CA LYS A 134 -5.85 -2.54 -26.30
C LYS A 134 -7.33 -2.48 -26.70
N GLU A 135 -7.66 -1.48 -27.51
CA GLU A 135 -8.98 -1.29 -28.11
C GLU A 135 -9.25 -2.33 -29.21
N ALA A 136 -10.53 -2.50 -29.55
CA ALA A 136 -10.92 -3.39 -30.62
C ALA A 136 -10.30 -2.92 -31.94
N ASN A 137 -9.71 -3.86 -32.69
CA ASN A 137 -9.13 -3.63 -34.01
C ASN A 137 -7.94 -2.65 -34.07
N SER A 138 -7.44 -2.13 -32.92
CA SER A 138 -6.25 -1.26 -32.94
C SER A 138 -4.96 -2.05 -33.22
N GLY A 139 -4.93 -3.33 -32.82
CA GLY A 139 -3.74 -4.18 -32.85
C GLY A 139 -2.62 -3.73 -31.91
N SER A 140 -2.79 -2.62 -31.21
CA SER A 140 -1.73 -1.92 -30.47
C SER A 140 -2.12 -1.74 -29.00
N TRP A 141 -1.14 -1.98 -28.13
CA TRP A 141 -1.26 -1.73 -26.69
C TRP A 141 -0.94 -0.26 -26.39
N THR A 142 -1.85 0.41 -25.69
CA THR A 142 -1.67 1.79 -25.25
C THR A 142 -1.45 1.79 -23.72
N PRO A 143 -0.37 2.43 -23.22
CA PRO A 143 -0.10 2.47 -21.78
C PRO A 143 -1.13 3.35 -21.08
N MET A 144 -1.62 2.87 -19.94
CA MET A 144 -2.45 3.66 -19.03
C MET A 144 -1.55 4.42 -18.06
N ARG A 145 -2.04 5.55 -17.54
CA ARG A 145 -1.37 6.31 -16.50
C ARG A 145 -1.87 5.87 -15.13
N GLU A 146 -0.95 5.62 -14.21
CA GLU A 146 -1.27 5.44 -12.79
C GLU A 146 -1.84 6.74 -12.22
N SER A 147 -2.98 6.66 -11.54
CA SER A 147 -3.58 7.80 -10.85
C SER A 147 -3.23 7.75 -9.36
N TRP A 148 -3.81 6.81 -8.61
CA TRP A 148 -3.60 6.60 -7.17
C TRP A 148 -4.25 5.28 -6.75
N GLY A 149 -3.67 4.54 -5.80
CA GLY A 149 -4.37 3.39 -5.19
C GLY A 149 -4.69 2.25 -6.17
N SER A 150 -3.73 1.81 -6.99
CA SER A 150 -3.94 0.88 -8.12
C SER A 150 -5.01 1.30 -9.13
N ILE A 151 -5.41 2.58 -9.18
CA ILE A 151 -6.32 3.11 -10.19
C ILE A 151 -5.52 3.54 -11.42
N TRP A 152 -5.83 2.91 -12.56
CA TRP A 152 -5.23 3.21 -13.86
C TRP A 152 -6.24 3.95 -14.74
N ARG A 153 -5.78 5.02 -15.39
CA ARG A 153 -6.61 5.87 -16.26
C ARG A 153 -6.09 5.89 -17.68
N MET A 154 -7.01 5.79 -18.64
CA MET A 154 -6.72 5.99 -20.06
C MET A 154 -7.06 7.43 -20.43
N ASP A 155 -6.05 8.17 -20.88
CA ASP A 155 -6.27 9.48 -21.51
C ASP A 155 -6.35 9.26 -23.03
N SER A 156 -7.49 9.57 -23.63
CA SER A 156 -7.69 9.45 -25.08
C SER A 156 -8.31 10.72 -25.64
N ASN A 157 -7.89 11.10 -26.85
CA ASN A 157 -8.45 12.20 -27.62
C ASN A 157 -9.61 11.77 -28.54
N HIS A 158 -9.99 10.50 -28.49
CA HIS A 158 -11.07 9.94 -29.27
C HIS A 158 -11.99 9.07 -28.39
N ARG A 159 -13.14 8.71 -28.94
CA ARG A 159 -14.07 7.81 -28.26
C ARG A 159 -13.50 6.40 -28.24
N LEU A 160 -13.29 5.86 -27.04
CA LEU A 160 -12.78 4.51 -26.84
C LEU A 160 -13.72 3.47 -27.47
N GLN A 161 -13.15 2.53 -28.23
CA GLN A 161 -13.83 1.48 -28.97
C GLN A 161 -13.57 0.11 -28.34
N GLY A 162 -14.58 -0.40 -27.63
CA GLY A 162 -14.54 -1.74 -27.07
C GLY A 162 -14.82 -2.85 -28.10
N PRO A 163 -14.65 -4.14 -27.73
CA PRO A 163 -14.16 -4.62 -26.44
C PRO A 163 -12.69 -4.26 -26.18
N PHE A 164 -12.32 -4.12 -24.90
CA PHE A 164 -10.95 -3.81 -24.49
C PHE A 164 -10.26 -5.04 -23.92
N SER A 165 -9.02 -5.24 -24.33
CA SER A 165 -8.10 -6.17 -23.68
C SER A 165 -7.18 -5.41 -22.73
N MET A 166 -6.81 -6.03 -21.63
CA MET A 166 -5.92 -5.46 -20.62
C MET A 166 -4.64 -6.30 -20.55
N ARG A 167 -3.50 -5.64 -20.36
CA ARG A 167 -2.23 -6.28 -20.06
C ARG A 167 -1.66 -5.66 -18.80
N ILE A 168 -1.36 -6.49 -17.80
CA ILE A 168 -0.82 -6.07 -16.51
C ILE A 168 0.63 -6.54 -16.44
N THR A 169 1.52 -5.67 -15.97
CA THR A 169 2.93 -5.99 -15.72
C THR A 169 3.21 -5.80 -14.22
N SER A 170 3.75 -6.84 -13.59
CA SER A 170 4.17 -6.84 -12.19
C SER A 170 5.59 -6.27 -12.00
N ASP A 171 5.96 -5.96 -10.77
CA ASP A 171 7.32 -5.54 -10.39
C ASP A 171 8.40 -6.60 -10.67
N SER A 172 8.02 -7.88 -10.72
CA SER A 172 8.88 -8.99 -11.15
C SER A 172 9.15 -8.97 -12.67
N GLY A 173 8.36 -8.21 -13.43
CA GLY A 173 8.43 -8.09 -14.88
C GLY A 173 7.58 -9.10 -15.65
N LYS A 174 6.86 -10.02 -14.99
CA LYS A 174 5.90 -10.89 -15.69
C LYS A 174 4.74 -10.06 -16.23
N LYS A 175 4.09 -10.60 -17.26
CA LYS A 175 2.95 -9.97 -17.93
C LYS A 175 1.77 -10.91 -17.98
N LEU A 176 0.61 -10.42 -17.57
CA LEU A 176 -0.68 -11.11 -17.65
C LEU A 176 -1.55 -10.42 -18.68
N VAL A 177 -2.20 -11.19 -19.57
CA VAL A 177 -3.06 -10.63 -20.63
C VAL A 177 -4.48 -11.15 -20.47
N ALA A 178 -5.42 -10.24 -20.24
CA ALA A 178 -6.85 -10.49 -20.23
C ALA A 178 -7.48 -9.96 -21.53
N ASN A 179 -7.73 -10.86 -22.49
CA ASN A 179 -8.30 -10.49 -23.78
C ASN A 179 -9.81 -10.21 -23.67
N ASN A 180 -10.26 -9.10 -24.26
CA ASN A 180 -11.68 -8.70 -24.33
C ASN A 180 -12.42 -8.73 -22.98
N VAL A 181 -11.71 -8.43 -21.89
CA VAL A 181 -12.24 -8.48 -20.53
C VAL A 181 -13.33 -7.43 -20.30
N ILE A 182 -13.21 -6.26 -20.94
CA ILE A 182 -14.26 -5.24 -20.92
C ILE A 182 -15.02 -5.32 -22.25
N PRO A 183 -16.34 -5.60 -22.26
CA PRO A 183 -17.11 -5.79 -23.48
C PRO A 183 -17.41 -4.47 -24.20
N ALA A 184 -17.88 -4.53 -25.45
CA ALA A 184 -18.20 -3.33 -26.24
C ALA A 184 -19.33 -2.47 -25.63
N ASN A 185 -20.28 -3.10 -24.93
CA ASN A 185 -21.41 -2.45 -24.25
C ASN A 185 -21.09 -2.09 -22.78
N TRP A 186 -19.83 -1.82 -22.48
CA TRP A 186 -19.39 -1.46 -21.15
C TRP A 186 -20.13 -0.24 -20.59
N ARG A 187 -20.28 -0.24 -19.27
CA ARG A 187 -20.87 0.83 -18.47
C ARG A 187 -19.87 1.31 -17.42
N PRO A 188 -19.85 2.62 -17.10
CA PRO A 188 -19.11 3.14 -15.96
C PRO A 188 -19.53 2.46 -14.64
N ASN A 189 -18.62 2.42 -13.66
CA ASN A 189 -18.86 1.86 -12.32
C ASN A 189 -19.39 0.42 -12.36
N THR A 190 -18.87 -0.39 -13.27
CA THR A 190 -19.23 -1.80 -13.42
C THR A 190 -17.97 -2.64 -13.39
N ASP A 191 -17.99 -3.71 -12.61
CA ASP A 191 -16.87 -4.64 -12.49
C ASP A 191 -16.90 -5.67 -13.62
N TYR A 192 -15.74 -5.89 -14.25
CA TYR A 192 -15.57 -6.90 -15.28
C TYR A 192 -14.50 -7.90 -14.84
N ARG A 193 -14.89 -9.15 -14.67
CA ARG A 193 -14.01 -10.22 -14.18
C ARG A 193 -13.27 -10.90 -15.32
N SER A 194 -11.95 -11.04 -15.20
CA SER A 194 -11.14 -11.94 -16.03
C SER A 194 -10.98 -13.31 -15.35
N PHE A 195 -10.64 -14.32 -16.15
CA PHE A 195 -10.30 -15.67 -15.66
C PHE A 195 -8.82 -15.99 -15.85
N VAL A 196 -7.98 -14.95 -15.82
CA VAL A 196 -6.52 -15.06 -15.91
C VAL A 196 -5.92 -14.52 -14.63
N GLN A 197 -4.87 -15.16 -14.14
CA GLN A 197 -4.12 -14.76 -12.95
C GLN A 197 -2.63 -14.98 -13.18
N PHE A 198 -1.79 -14.25 -12.44
CA PHE A 198 -0.38 -14.56 -12.38
C PHE A 198 -0.15 -15.93 -11.69
N SER A 199 0.98 -16.55 -12.01
CA SER A 199 1.39 -17.88 -11.56
C SER A 199 2.79 -17.86 -10.97
#